data_AF-A0A381JTH7-F1
#
_entry.id   AF-A0A381JTH7-F1
#
_cell.length_a   1.000
_cell.length_b   1.000
_cell.length_c   1.000
_cell.angle_alpha   90.00
_cell.angle_beta   90.00
_cell.angle_gamma   90.00
#
_symmetry.space_group_name_H-M   'P 1'
#
loop_
_entity.id
_entity.type
_entity.pdbx_description
1 polymer ?
#
loop_
_entity_poly.entity_id
_entity_poly.type
_entity_poly.pdbx_seq_one_letter_code
_entity_poly.pdbx_strand_id
1 'polypeptide(L)'
;MTYICECCGKEKEDWPAITYKFPIPYMKLSEEELGNTEVSSDFCIIKYPDETSYFIRTVLVQEVSDSCQDLDYGVWVSLSEKSFNEYVENYDNKEFESGCFGWLANYLPDYEFNHPIPMDVYINNQQGRPLIYPHQNHEHIFVDDFYKGITKEEAEKRINKVLNRS
;
A
#
# COMPACT_ATOMS: atom_id res chain seq x y z
N MET A 1 4.87 -0.79 21.71
CA MET A 1 5.99 -1.47 22.38
C MET A 1 7.16 -0.50 22.34
N THR A 2 7.91 -0.31 23.44
CA THR A 2 9.10 0.56 23.40
C THR A 2 10.36 -0.27 23.12
N TYR A 3 11.32 0.33 22.40
CA TYR A 3 12.59 -0.31 22.04
C TYR A 3 13.73 0.72 22.05
N ILE A 4 14.97 0.25 22.18
CA ILE A 4 16.16 1.11 22.01
C ILE A 4 16.50 1.17 20.53
N CYS A 5 16.38 2.36 19.94
CA CYS A 5 16.65 2.58 18.53
C CYS A 5 18.14 2.48 18.23
N GLU A 6 18.55 1.55 17.36
CA GLU A 6 19.97 1.35 17.02
C GLU A 6 20.60 2.56 16.31
N CYS A 7 19.81 3.34 15.57
CA CYS A 7 20.25 4.55 14.88
C CYS A 7 20.71 5.66 15.85
N CYS A 8 20.05 5.82 17.01
CA CYS A 8 20.30 6.97 17.89
C CYS A 8 20.50 6.63 19.38
N GLY A 9 20.39 5.36 19.77
CA GLY A 9 20.54 4.88 21.15
C GLY A 9 19.46 5.33 22.14
N LYS A 10 18.34 5.88 21.66
CA LYS A 10 17.24 6.38 22.51
C LYS A 10 16.09 5.38 22.54
N GLU A 11 15.36 5.34 23.65
CA GLU A 11 14.09 4.63 23.72
C GLU A 11 13.07 5.31 22.78
N LYS A 12 12.39 4.52 21.95
CA LYS A 12 11.34 4.96 21.03
C LYS A 12 10.13 4.04 21.14
N GLU A 13 8.98 4.56 20.77
CA GLU A 13 7.77 3.78 20.53
C GLU A 13 7.58 3.62 19.02
N ASP A 14 7.22 2.43 18.56
CA ASP A 14 6.94 2.19 17.14
C ASP A 14 5.64 2.87 16.72
N TRP A 15 5.68 3.51 15.55
CA TRP A 15 4.48 4.03 14.92
C TRP A 15 3.60 2.89 14.40
N PRO A 16 2.26 3.01 14.54
CA PRO A 16 1.36 2.07 13.88
C PRO A 16 1.39 2.28 12.37
N ALA A 17 1.32 1.19 11.61
CA ALA A 17 1.10 1.28 10.17
C ALA A 17 -0.29 1.85 9.86
N ILE A 18 -0.39 2.73 8.87
CA ILE A 18 -1.67 3.22 8.36
C ILE A 18 -2.20 2.20 7.37
N THR A 19 -3.31 1.53 7.70
CA THR A 19 -3.82 0.42 6.88
C THR A 19 -5.20 0.69 6.28
N TYR A 20 -5.40 0.26 5.04
CA TYR A 20 -6.68 0.31 4.34
C TYR A 20 -7.29 -1.08 4.27
N LYS A 21 -8.54 -1.19 4.72
CA LYS A 21 -9.25 -2.48 4.75
C LYS A 21 -9.51 -3.02 3.35
N PHE A 22 -9.77 -2.13 2.39
CA PHE A 22 -10.17 -2.48 1.03
C PHE A 22 -9.59 -1.48 0.01
N PRO A 23 -9.49 -1.86 -1.28
CA PRO A 23 -9.21 -0.90 -2.35
C PRO A 23 -10.42 0.03 -2.57
N ILE A 24 -10.19 1.22 -3.13
CA ILE A 24 -11.25 2.23 -3.37
C ILE A 24 -12.40 1.70 -4.23
N PRO A 25 -12.15 0.94 -5.32
CA PRO A 25 -13.23 0.34 -6.11
C PRO A 25 -14.21 -0.51 -5.28
N TYR A 26 -13.71 -1.29 -4.32
CA TYR A 26 -14.55 -2.11 -3.43
C TYR A 26 -15.54 -1.26 -2.61
N MET A 27 -15.07 -0.11 -2.11
CA MET A 27 -15.88 0.80 -1.29
C MET A 27 -17.00 1.50 -2.07
N LYS A 28 -17.00 1.39 -3.41
CA LYS A 28 -17.96 2.02 -4.31
C LYS A 28 -18.96 1.03 -4.93
N LEU A 29 -18.84 -0.26 -4.60
CA LEU A 29 -19.71 -1.30 -5.15
C LEU A 29 -21.14 -1.19 -4.60
N SER A 30 -22.10 -1.49 -5.46
CA SER A 30 -23.48 -1.77 -5.08
C SER A 30 -23.60 -3.13 -4.36
N GLU A 31 -24.74 -3.38 -3.71
CA GLU A 31 -25.00 -4.67 -3.05
C GLU A 31 -24.95 -5.85 -4.02
N GLU A 32 -25.39 -5.66 -5.26
CA GLU A 32 -25.33 -6.68 -6.31
C GLU A 32 -23.88 -7.01 -6.69
N GLU A 33 -23.04 -5.99 -6.90
CA GLU A 33 -21.62 -6.16 -7.24
C GLU A 33 -20.81 -6.75 -6.09
N LEU A 34 -21.17 -6.46 -4.83
CA LEU A 34 -20.58 -7.11 -3.66
C LEU A 34 -20.81 -8.62 -3.68
N GLY A 35 -21.97 -9.09 -4.17
CA GLY A 35 -22.24 -10.52 -4.36
C GLY A 35 -21.31 -11.21 -5.36
N ASN A 36 -20.69 -10.44 -6.27
CA ASN A 36 -19.76 -10.91 -7.29
C ASN A 36 -18.28 -10.61 -6.95
N THR A 37 -18.00 -10.27 -5.70
CA THR A 37 -16.66 -9.88 -5.23
C THR A 37 -16.07 -10.95 -4.31
N GLU A 38 -14.82 -11.33 -4.57
CA GLU A 38 -14.05 -12.21 -3.69
C GLU A 38 -13.03 -11.36 -2.92
N VAL A 39 -13.07 -11.37 -1.59
CA VAL A 39 -12.17 -10.56 -0.77
C VAL A 39 -11.61 -11.35 0.42
N SER A 40 -10.30 -11.21 0.65
CA SER A 40 -9.56 -11.80 1.76
C SER A 40 -8.67 -10.74 2.42
N SER A 41 -7.77 -11.17 3.31
CA SER A 41 -6.78 -10.28 3.92
C SER A 41 -5.79 -9.67 2.93
N ASP A 42 -5.54 -10.37 1.82
CA ASP A 42 -4.43 -10.10 0.89
C ASP A 42 -4.87 -9.98 -0.58
N PHE A 43 -6.08 -10.43 -0.90
CA PHE A 43 -6.63 -10.43 -2.26
C PHE A 43 -8.01 -9.77 -2.31
N CYS A 44 -8.28 -9.08 -3.41
CA CYS A 44 -9.62 -8.60 -3.75
C CYS A 44 -9.82 -8.76 -5.26
N ILE A 45 -10.86 -9.47 -5.67
CA ILE A 45 -11.24 -9.71 -7.06
C ILE A 45 -12.67 -9.22 -7.25
N ILE A 46 -12.85 -8.23 -8.11
CA ILE A 46 -14.18 -7.65 -8.40
C ILE A 46 -14.56 -8.04 -9.82
N LYS A 47 -15.66 -8.79 -9.97
CA LYS A 47 -16.17 -9.23 -11.27
C LYS A 47 -17.29 -8.30 -11.72
N TYR A 48 -17.01 -7.49 -12.74
CA TYR A 48 -17.99 -6.69 -13.45
C TYR A 48 -18.57 -7.49 -14.64
N PRO A 49 -19.68 -7.04 -15.26
CA PRO A 49 -20.25 -7.73 -16.42
C PRO A 49 -19.28 -7.91 -17.60
N ASP A 50 -18.42 -6.92 -17.85
CA ASP A 50 -17.54 -6.88 -19.02
C ASP A 50 -16.05 -7.11 -18.68
N GLU A 51 -15.65 -7.05 -17.41
CA GLU A 51 -14.26 -7.17 -16.99
C GLU A 51 -14.09 -7.68 -15.55
N THR A 52 -12.89 -8.13 -15.20
CA THR A 52 -12.54 -8.47 -13.82
C THR A 52 -11.34 -7.65 -13.38
N SER A 53 -11.45 -7.01 -12.22
CA SER A 53 -10.37 -6.24 -11.60
C SER A 53 -9.73 -7.04 -10.47
N TYR A 54 -8.40 -7.08 -10.47
CA TYR A 54 -7.59 -7.84 -9.53
C TYR A 54 -6.76 -6.91 -8.67
N PHE A 55 -6.82 -7.09 -7.36
CA PHE A 55 -6.07 -6.29 -6.40
C PHE A 55 -5.34 -7.17 -5.40
N ILE A 56 -4.15 -6.75 -5.02
CA ILE A 56 -3.36 -7.38 -3.96
C ILE A 56 -3.04 -6.36 -2.88
N ARG A 57 -2.87 -6.84 -1.64
CA ARG A 57 -2.44 -6.01 -0.53
C ARG A 57 -0.92 -5.93 -0.48
N THR A 58 -0.41 -4.71 -0.34
CA THR A 58 1.01 -4.39 -0.41
C THR A 58 1.41 -3.45 0.72
N VAL A 59 2.73 -3.28 0.87
CA VAL A 59 3.34 -2.36 1.83
C VAL A 59 3.96 -1.21 1.06
N LEU A 60 3.69 0.01 1.50
CA LEU A 60 4.40 1.21 1.06
C LEU A 60 5.10 1.83 2.26
N VAL A 61 6.39 2.04 2.15
CA VAL A 61 7.22 2.63 3.21
C VAL A 61 7.52 4.07 2.83
N GLN A 62 7.00 5.00 3.62
CA GLN A 62 7.23 6.43 3.42
C GLN A 62 8.41 6.87 4.30
N GLU A 63 9.50 7.28 3.66
CA GLU A 63 10.68 7.78 4.36
C GLU A 63 10.34 9.01 5.21
N VAL A 64 10.87 9.05 6.43
CA VAL A 64 10.81 10.23 7.30
C VAL A 64 12.21 10.78 7.55
N SER A 65 12.52 11.82 6.79
CA SER A 65 13.86 12.40 6.61
C SER A 65 14.56 12.89 7.89
N ASP A 66 13.81 13.26 8.93
CA ASP A 66 14.31 13.77 10.21
C ASP A 66 14.00 12.82 11.39
N SER A 67 13.72 11.55 11.10
CA SER A 67 13.51 10.48 12.08
C SER A 67 14.39 9.26 11.76
N CYS A 68 14.48 8.31 12.70
CA CYS A 68 15.04 6.97 12.39
C CYS A 68 13.94 5.91 12.26
N GLN A 69 12.71 6.33 12.03
CA GLN A 69 11.54 5.47 11.84
C GLN A 69 10.82 5.98 10.59
N ASP A 70 10.44 5.07 9.72
CA ASP A 70 9.63 5.37 8.55
C ASP A 70 8.15 5.10 8.84
N LEU A 71 7.28 5.64 7.98
CA LEU A 71 5.84 5.46 8.10
C LEU A 71 5.36 4.37 7.14
N ASP A 72 4.93 3.25 7.71
CA ASP A 72 4.39 2.13 6.94
C ASP A 72 2.92 2.33 6.58
N TYR A 73 2.59 1.98 5.34
CA TYR A 73 1.24 1.95 4.81
C TYR A 73 0.90 0.54 4.33
N GLY A 74 -0.23 0.01 4.79
CA GLY A 74 -0.86 -1.19 4.21
C GLY A 74 -1.92 -0.79 3.19
N VAL A 75 -1.55 -0.80 1.92
CA VAL A 75 -2.39 -0.33 0.79
C VAL A 75 -2.66 -1.46 -0.20
N TRP A 76 -3.42 -1.14 -1.24
CA TRP A 76 -3.81 -2.04 -2.31
C TRP A 76 -3.30 -1.51 -3.65
N VAL A 77 -2.87 -2.41 -4.52
CA VAL A 77 -2.57 -2.10 -5.92
C VAL A 77 -3.40 -2.98 -6.84
N SER A 78 -3.86 -2.41 -7.96
CA SER A 78 -4.48 -3.21 -9.03
C SER A 78 -3.41 -3.82 -9.93
N LEU A 79 -3.59 -5.07 -10.32
CA LEU A 79 -2.70 -5.78 -11.24
C LEU A 79 -3.43 -6.19 -12.51
N SER A 80 -2.67 -6.47 -13.56
CA SER A 80 -3.18 -7.27 -14.68
C SER A 80 -3.54 -8.68 -14.21
N GLU A 81 -4.50 -9.33 -14.87
CA GLU A 81 -4.85 -10.73 -14.60
C GLU A 81 -3.61 -11.65 -14.61
N LYS A 82 -2.73 -11.46 -15.61
CA LYS A 82 -1.49 -12.23 -15.73
C LYS A 82 -0.60 -12.08 -14.49
N SER A 83 -0.34 -10.85 -14.06
CA SER A 83 0.52 -10.57 -12.90
C SER A 83 -0.11 -11.04 -11.59
N PHE A 84 -1.44 -10.92 -11.47
CA PHE A 84 -2.18 -11.44 -10.33
C PHE A 84 -2.07 -12.97 -10.25
N ASN A 85 -2.33 -13.67 -11.34
CA ASN A 85 -2.26 -15.14 -11.37
C ASN A 85 -0.84 -15.64 -11.08
N GLU A 86 0.19 -15.01 -11.65
CA GLU A 86 1.59 -15.35 -11.35
C GLU A 86 1.90 -15.21 -9.85
N TYR A 87 1.41 -14.14 -9.21
CA TYR A 87 1.58 -13.96 -7.78
C TYR A 87 0.81 -15.00 -6.95
N VAL A 88 -0.45 -15.28 -7.29
CA VAL A 88 -1.29 -16.25 -6.57
C VAL A 88 -0.72 -17.67 -6.69
N GLU A 89 -0.30 -18.08 -7.88
CA GLU A 89 0.29 -19.40 -8.13
C GLU A 89 1.58 -19.62 -7.32
N ASN A 90 2.29 -18.54 -7.01
CA ASN A 90 3.53 -18.57 -6.25
C ASN A 90 3.39 -18.09 -4.79
N TYR A 91 2.18 -17.83 -4.29
CA TYR A 91 1.96 -17.18 -2.99
C TYR A 91 2.66 -17.89 -1.82
N ASP A 92 2.62 -19.22 -1.79
CA ASP A 92 3.26 -20.03 -0.76
C ASP A 92 4.71 -20.42 -1.08
N ASN A 93 5.21 -20.07 -2.27
CA ASN A 93 6.60 -20.29 -2.67
C ASN A 93 7.48 -19.21 -2.06
N LYS A 94 8.17 -19.54 -0.97
CA LYS A 94 9.03 -18.60 -0.24
C LYS A 94 10.18 -18.05 -1.08
N GLU A 95 10.70 -18.82 -2.03
CA GLU A 95 11.83 -18.40 -2.87
C GLU A 95 11.39 -17.61 -4.10
N PHE A 96 10.09 -17.34 -4.25
CA PHE A 96 9.57 -16.56 -5.36
C PHE A 96 9.90 -15.07 -5.18
N GLU A 97 10.63 -14.55 -6.16
CA GLU A 97 10.91 -13.14 -6.32
C GLU A 97 10.52 -12.71 -7.73
N SER A 98 9.81 -11.58 -7.85
CA SER A 98 9.38 -11.05 -9.13
C SER A 98 9.08 -9.56 -9.03
N GLY A 99 8.82 -8.93 -10.17
CA GLY A 99 8.40 -7.54 -10.25
C GLY A 99 7.30 -7.38 -11.30
N CYS A 100 6.33 -6.51 -11.02
CA CYS A 100 5.30 -6.19 -11.99
C CYS A 100 4.82 -4.75 -11.85
N PHE A 101 4.07 -4.31 -12.85
CA PHE A 101 3.41 -3.01 -12.87
C PHE A 101 2.04 -3.08 -12.18
N GLY A 102 1.68 -2.03 -11.45
CA GLY A 102 0.33 -1.86 -10.90
C GLY A 102 -0.10 -0.41 -10.79
N TRP A 103 -1.34 -0.19 -10.34
CA TRP A 103 -1.87 1.14 -10.02
C TRP A 103 -2.24 1.20 -8.54
N LEU A 104 -1.88 2.28 -7.86
CA LEU A 104 -2.30 2.52 -6.48
C LEU A 104 -3.83 2.59 -6.41
N ALA A 105 -4.43 1.73 -5.60
CA ALA A 105 -5.87 1.58 -5.49
C ALA A 105 -6.43 2.19 -4.19
N ASN A 106 -5.65 2.97 -3.45
CA ASN A 106 -6.09 3.72 -2.27
C ASN A 106 -5.88 5.22 -2.43
N TYR A 107 -6.78 6.00 -1.82
CA TYR A 107 -6.61 7.44 -1.68
C TYR A 107 -6.06 7.74 -0.29
N LEU A 108 -4.87 8.34 -0.27
CA LEU A 108 -4.21 8.80 0.94
C LEU A 108 -4.80 10.19 1.32
N PRO A 109 -5.43 10.35 2.50
CA PRO A 109 -6.21 11.54 2.87
C PRO A 109 -5.52 12.90 2.83
N ASP A 110 -4.21 12.94 2.64
CA ASP A 110 -3.37 14.15 2.67
C ASP A 110 -2.98 14.59 1.25
N TYR A 111 -3.44 13.84 0.23
CA TYR A 111 -3.23 14.17 -1.18
C TYR A 111 -4.52 14.07 -1.98
N GLU A 112 -4.59 14.86 -3.05
CA GLU A 112 -5.69 14.85 -4.01
C GLU A 112 -5.33 13.99 -5.23
N PHE A 113 -6.14 12.97 -5.51
CA PHE A 113 -5.89 12.03 -6.60
C PHE A 113 -6.81 12.33 -7.78
N ASN A 114 -6.27 12.99 -8.79
CA ASN A 114 -6.99 13.22 -10.06
C ASN A 114 -6.93 12.00 -10.99
N HIS A 115 -5.84 11.24 -10.92
CA HIS A 115 -5.59 10.05 -11.73
C HIS A 115 -4.92 8.97 -10.87
N PRO A 116 -5.04 7.68 -11.24
CA PRO A 116 -4.31 6.60 -10.57
C PRO A 116 -2.79 6.81 -10.67
N ILE A 117 -2.08 6.52 -9.59
CA ILE A 117 -0.61 6.61 -9.55
C ILE A 117 -0.02 5.27 -9.98
N PRO A 118 0.84 5.24 -11.02
CA PRO A 118 1.52 4.02 -11.46
C PRO A 118 2.58 3.58 -10.44
N MET A 119 2.65 2.28 -10.19
CA MET A 119 3.50 1.68 -9.16
C MET A 119 4.34 0.54 -9.75
N ASP A 120 5.61 0.50 -9.36
CA ASP A 120 6.44 -0.71 -9.42
C ASP A 120 6.12 -1.57 -8.20
N VAL A 121 5.76 -2.83 -8.43
CA VAL A 121 5.42 -3.81 -7.39
C VAL A 121 6.55 -4.82 -7.30
N TYR A 122 7.22 -4.86 -6.15
CA TYR A 122 8.32 -5.77 -5.86
C TYR A 122 7.85 -6.92 -4.96
N ILE A 123 7.90 -8.14 -5.48
CA ILE A 123 7.46 -9.34 -4.79
C ILE A 123 8.70 -10.06 -4.27
N ASN A 124 8.77 -10.25 -2.96
CA ASN A 124 9.71 -11.16 -2.32
C ASN A 124 8.98 -11.88 -1.19
N ASN A 125 8.61 -13.14 -1.42
CA ASN A 125 7.81 -13.90 -0.46
C ASN A 125 8.56 -14.26 0.83
N GLN A 126 9.90 -14.13 0.89
CA GLN A 126 10.63 -14.23 2.14
C GLN A 126 10.45 -12.99 3.03
N GLN A 127 10.16 -11.84 2.43
CA GLN A 127 9.99 -10.55 3.12
C GLN A 127 8.52 -10.27 3.52
N GLY A 128 7.58 -11.07 3.03
CA GLY A 128 6.16 -10.96 3.34
C GLY A 128 5.35 -10.37 2.19
N ARG A 129 4.51 -9.38 2.48
CA ARG A 129 3.68 -8.72 1.45
C ARG A 129 4.57 -7.94 0.47
N PRO A 130 4.17 -7.83 -0.81
CA PRO A 130 4.95 -7.09 -1.80
C PRO A 130 5.13 -5.62 -1.40
N LEU A 131 6.32 -5.08 -1.68
CA LEU A 131 6.62 -3.66 -1.53
C LEU A 131 6.22 -2.92 -2.82
N ILE A 132 5.82 -1.66 -2.70
CA ILE A 132 5.48 -0.84 -3.86
C ILE A 132 6.19 0.51 -3.85
N TYR A 133 6.54 0.97 -5.04
CA TYR A 133 7.23 2.24 -5.27
C TYR A 133 6.50 2.99 -6.39
N PRO A 134 6.09 4.26 -6.20
CA PRO A 134 5.45 5.02 -7.27
C PRO A 134 6.46 5.32 -8.37
N HIS A 135 6.04 5.34 -9.64
CA HIS A 135 6.95 5.69 -10.73
C HIS A 135 7.43 7.14 -10.55
N GLN A 136 8.75 7.32 -10.43
CA GLN A 136 9.39 8.62 -10.12
C GLN A 136 9.01 9.76 -11.07
N ASN A 137 8.74 9.47 -12.34
CA ASN A 137 8.42 10.49 -13.35
C ASN A 137 6.93 10.91 -13.34
N HIS A 138 6.12 10.39 -12.42
CA HIS A 138 4.71 10.75 -12.32
C HIS A 138 4.55 12.04 -11.50
N GLU A 139 4.00 13.09 -12.13
CA GLU A 139 3.82 14.40 -11.49
C GLU A 139 2.70 14.38 -10.45
N HIS A 140 3.07 14.23 -9.18
CA HIS A 140 2.13 14.26 -8.06
C HIS A 140 2.85 14.52 -6.73
N ILE A 141 2.25 15.30 -5.82
CA ILE A 141 2.87 15.68 -4.52
C ILE A 141 3.23 14.44 -3.70
N PHE A 142 2.38 13.41 -3.67
CA PHE A 142 2.71 12.13 -3.04
C PHE A 142 4.00 11.49 -3.59
N VAL A 143 4.25 11.57 -4.89
CA VAL A 143 5.47 10.99 -5.49
C VAL A 143 6.68 11.81 -5.07
N ASP A 144 6.56 13.13 -5.05
CA ASP A 144 7.60 14.03 -4.51
C ASP A 144 7.92 13.70 -3.05
N ASP A 145 6.91 13.63 -2.18
CA ASP A 145 7.04 13.30 -0.77
C ASP A 145 7.62 11.89 -0.55
N PHE A 146 7.23 10.92 -1.39
CA PHE A 146 7.75 9.56 -1.32
C PHE A 146 9.28 9.54 -1.50
N TYR A 147 9.80 10.26 -2.49
CA TYR A 147 11.23 10.24 -2.82
C TYR A 147 12.09 11.26 -2.05
N LYS A 148 11.50 12.36 -1.57
CA LYS A 148 12.21 13.37 -0.76
C LYS A 148 12.12 13.09 0.73
N GLY A 149 11.23 12.19 1.13
CA GLY A 149 10.84 11.97 2.52
C GLY A 149 9.91 13.07 3.02
N ILE A 150 9.17 12.73 4.08
CA ILE A 150 8.37 13.70 4.84
C ILE A 150 9.06 14.04 6.16
N THR A 151 8.56 15.05 6.86
CA THR A 151 9.00 15.35 8.23
C THR A 151 8.30 14.45 9.23
N LYS A 152 8.91 14.28 10.40
CA LYS A 152 8.35 13.57 11.54
C LYS A 152 7.02 14.18 11.97
N GLU A 153 6.93 15.51 11.98
CA GLU A 153 5.69 16.22 12.31
C GLU A 153 4.56 15.86 11.35
N GLU A 154 4.84 15.81 10.04
CA GLU A 154 3.86 15.39 9.05
C GLU A 154 3.48 13.91 9.20
N ALA A 155 4.45 13.02 9.46
CA ALA A 155 4.16 11.60 9.72
C ALA A 155 3.23 11.41 10.93
N GLU A 156 3.54 12.06 12.06
CA GLU A 156 2.72 12.01 13.28
C GLU A 156 1.32 12.62 13.06
N LYS A 157 1.21 13.70 12.28
CA LYS A 157 -0.08 14.27 11.87
C LYS A 157 -0.93 13.27 11.07
N ARG A 158 -0.33 12.54 10.13
CA ARG A 158 -1.03 11.50 9.34
C ARG A 158 -1.49 10.34 10.22
N ILE A 159 -0.65 9.87 11.13
CA ILE A 159 -0.99 8.83 12.11
C ILE A 159 -2.17 9.27 12.98
N ASN A 160 -2.09 10.48 13.56
CA ASN A 160 -3.12 11.02 14.44
C ASN A 160 -4.47 11.20 13.72
N LYS A 161 -4.46 11.55 12.42
CA LYS A 161 -5.68 11.66 11.60
C LYS A 161 -6.40 10.31 11.45
N VAL A 162 -5.66 9.20 11.43
CA VAL A 162 -6.23 7.85 11.35
C VAL A 162 -6.70 7.36 12.72
N LEU A 163 -5.93 7.60 13.77
CA LEU A 163 -6.30 7.19 15.14
C LEU A 163 -7.51 7.95 15.68
N ASN A 164 -7.64 9.24 15.35
CA ASN A 164 -8.72 10.11 15.86
C ASN A 164 -9.97 10.14 14.97
N ARG A 165 -10.07 9.29 13.93
CA ARG A 165 -11.26 9.12 13.08
C ARG A 165 -12.40 8.34 13.77
N SER A 166 -12.45 8.40 15.10
CA SER A 166 -13.47 7.74 15.95
C SER A 166 -14.80 8.50 15.94
#